data_AF-A0A7U7AZQ5-F1
#
_entry.id   AF-A0A7U7AZQ5-F1
#
_cell.length_a   1.000
_cell.length_b   1.000
_cell.length_c   1.000
_cell.angle_alpha   90.00
_cell.angle_beta   90.00
_cell.angle_gamma   90.00
#
_symmetry.space_group_name_H-M   'P 1'
#
loop_
_entity.id
_entity.type
_entity.pdbx_description
1 polymer ?
#
loop_
_entity_poly.entity_id
_entity_poly.type
_entity_poly.pdbx_seq_one_letter_code
_entity_poly.pdbx_strand_id
1 'polypeptide(L)'
;MKDRQVGSHGEAGAALLIIAAILAVIAGLSIGTRYYGSSTRQLSQTKDAKIDYVRIEDAMAAYWETNSRLPCPADITETVVANIGTEERDAGDGSCDAAFAAQVIPWKTLGMPEVMARDAWGNYFAYHVQNPDLTKDLAKDTAGLVTTAITVKNTYNGAANIVTDAWFVVVSYGPNGAGAYNASKQQLATSTDPDEAENLDSETPMVFVKGGTPGSKFDDILTYWQP
;
A
#
# COMPACT_ATOMS: atom_id res chain seq x y z
N MET A 1 37.83 -56.02 55.40
CA MET A 1 37.81 -55.26 54.13
C MET A 1 36.78 -55.87 53.19
N LYS A 2 35.62 -55.22 53.02
CA LYS A 2 34.89 -54.99 51.75
C LYS A 2 33.42 -54.64 52.06
N ASP A 3 33.15 -53.34 52.11
CA ASP A 3 31.79 -52.82 51.91
C ASP A 3 31.49 -52.82 50.41
N ARG A 4 30.34 -53.39 50.06
CA ARG A 4 29.84 -53.51 48.69
C ARG A 4 28.86 -52.35 48.45
N GLN A 5 29.32 -51.30 47.77
CA GLN A 5 28.48 -50.22 47.28
C GLN A 5 27.59 -50.74 46.14
N VAL A 6 26.27 -50.68 46.33
CA VAL A 6 25.25 -50.98 45.31
C VAL A 6 24.97 -49.67 44.56
N GLY A 7 25.26 -49.64 43.26
CA GLY A 7 25.13 -48.45 42.42
C GLY A 7 23.68 -48.08 42.10
N SER A 8 23.32 -46.84 42.42
CA SER A 8 22.08 -46.16 41.99
C SER A 8 22.24 -45.63 40.56
N HIS A 9 22.02 -46.49 39.56
CA HIS A 9 22.07 -46.10 38.14
C HIS A 9 20.68 -45.95 37.48
N GLY A 10 19.58 -46.29 38.17
CA GLY A 10 18.22 -46.25 37.61
C GLY A 10 17.56 -44.87 37.63
N GLU A 11 17.84 -44.04 38.65
CA GLU A 11 17.11 -42.78 38.89
C GLU A 11 17.59 -41.63 38.00
N ALA A 12 18.88 -41.59 37.68
CA ALA A 12 19.45 -40.58 36.79
C ALA A 12 19.01 -40.73 35.32
N GLY A 13 18.75 -41.98 34.87
CA GLY A 13 18.28 -42.26 33.52
C GLY A 13 16.83 -41.84 33.29
N ALA A 14 15.96 -42.02 34.28
CA ALA A 14 14.56 -41.62 34.21
C ALA A 14 14.40 -40.08 34.18
N ALA A 15 15.18 -39.36 34.98
CA ALA A 15 15.14 -37.89 35.03
C ALA A 15 15.58 -37.25 33.69
N LEU A 16 16.60 -37.81 33.03
CA LEU A 16 17.06 -37.33 31.73
C LEU A 16 16.01 -37.49 30.63
N LEU A 17 15.30 -38.62 30.62
CA LEU A 17 14.23 -38.87 29.64
C LEU A 17 13.05 -37.90 29.82
N ILE A 18 12.68 -37.59 31.07
CA ILE A 18 11.61 -36.65 31.38
C ILE A 18 11.98 -35.22 30.94
N ILE A 19 13.21 -34.78 31.24
CA ILE A 19 13.68 -33.45 30.82
C ILE A 19 13.75 -33.35 29.29
N ALA A 20 14.22 -34.38 28.59
CA ALA A 20 14.25 -34.41 27.12
C ALA A 20 12.84 -34.34 26.51
N ALA A 21 11.86 -35.03 27.10
CA ALA A 21 10.47 -34.99 26.65
C ALA A 21 9.83 -33.60 26.85
N ILE A 22 10.09 -32.94 27.99
CA ILE A 22 9.61 -31.58 28.25
C ILE A 22 10.21 -30.59 27.24
N LEU A 23 11.51 -30.69 26.98
CA LEU A 23 12.17 -29.82 25.99
C LEU A 23 11.65 -30.05 24.57
N ALA A 24 11.36 -31.29 24.19
CA ALA A 24 10.78 -31.61 22.88
C ALA A 24 9.37 -31.03 22.71
N VAL A 25 8.55 -31.05 23.77
CA VAL A 25 7.21 -30.44 23.76
C VAL A 25 7.30 -28.92 23.63
N ILE A 26 8.17 -28.27 24.42
CA ILE A 26 8.37 -26.82 24.37
C ILE A 26 8.88 -26.38 22.98
N ALA A 27 9.83 -27.10 22.40
CA ALA A 27 10.34 -26.84 21.05
C ALA A 27 9.25 -27.02 19.97
N GLY A 28 8.41 -28.07 20.08
CA GLY A 28 7.31 -28.32 19.17
C GLY A 28 6.23 -27.23 19.19
N LEU A 29 5.86 -26.73 20.37
CA LEU A 29 4.88 -25.65 20.51
C LEU A 29 5.37 -24.32 19.91
N SER A 30 6.67 -24.02 19.99
CA SER A 30 7.24 -22.79 19.41
C SER A 30 7.28 -22.76 17.87
N ILE A 31 7.23 -23.93 17.23
CA ILE A 31 7.18 -24.04 15.76
C ILE A 31 5.72 -23.98 15.25
N GLY A 32 4.77 -24.56 16.00
CA GLY A 32 3.36 -24.60 15.62
C GLY A 32 2.71 -23.22 15.48
N THR A 33 3.05 -22.25 16.34
CA THR A 33 2.42 -20.91 16.32
C THR A 33 2.82 -20.04 15.13
N ARG A 34 3.97 -20.32 14.48
CA ARG A 34 4.42 -19.55 13.31
C ARG A 34 3.66 -19.90 12.03
N TYR A 35 3.10 -21.10 11.94
CA TYR A 35 2.40 -21.58 10.73
C TYR A 35 0.89 -21.32 10.74
N TYR A 36 0.26 -21.13 11.89
CA TYR A 36 -1.20 -20.98 12.01
C TYR A 36 -1.74 -19.53 11.84
N GLY A 37 -0.88 -18.53 11.65
CA GLY A 37 -1.26 -17.11 11.70
C GLY A 37 -1.39 -16.38 10.36
N SER A 38 -1.15 -17.01 9.21
CA SER A 38 -1.09 -16.29 7.92
C SER A 38 -2.46 -15.83 7.43
N SER A 39 -3.48 -16.69 7.48
CA SER A 39 -4.82 -16.38 6.96
C SER A 39 -5.54 -15.29 7.75
N THR A 40 -5.41 -15.28 9.08
CA THR A 40 -5.99 -14.23 9.93
C THR A 40 -5.27 -12.89 9.77
N ARG A 41 -3.95 -12.93 9.53
CA ARG A 41 -3.15 -11.72 9.29
C ARG A 41 -3.52 -11.06 7.97
N GLN A 42 -3.71 -11.83 6.90
CA GLN A 42 -4.12 -11.30 5.59
C GLN A 42 -5.51 -10.64 5.65
N LEU A 43 -6.48 -11.28 6.32
CA LEU A 43 -7.80 -10.68 6.51
C LEU A 43 -7.77 -9.39 7.34
N SER A 44 -6.87 -9.30 8.33
CA SER A 44 -6.67 -8.05 9.10
C SER A 44 -6.09 -6.96 8.21
N GLN A 45 -5.04 -7.27 7.44
CA GLN A 45 -4.37 -6.30 6.58
C GLN A 45 -5.28 -5.71 5.51
N THR A 46 -6.15 -6.53 4.90
CA THR A 46 -7.16 -6.02 3.94
C THR A 46 -8.20 -5.12 4.61
N LYS A 47 -8.54 -5.35 5.89
CA LYS A 47 -9.42 -4.45 6.65
C LYS A 47 -8.70 -3.15 6.98
N ASP A 48 -7.44 -3.21 7.39
CA ASP A 48 -6.62 -2.05 7.70
C ASP A 48 -6.45 -1.16 6.45
N ALA A 49 -6.14 -1.75 5.30
CA ALA A 49 -6.08 -1.03 4.02
C ALA A 49 -7.39 -0.30 3.69
N LYS A 50 -8.56 -0.93 3.93
CA LYS A 50 -9.86 -0.27 3.75
C LYS A 50 -10.07 0.93 4.67
N ILE A 51 -9.63 0.82 5.93
CA ILE A 51 -9.72 1.94 6.88
C ILE A 51 -8.81 3.08 6.44
N ASP A 52 -7.62 2.77 5.94
CA ASP A 52 -6.69 3.79 5.46
C ASP A 52 -7.24 4.51 4.23
N TYR A 53 -7.90 3.82 3.29
CA TYR A 53 -8.60 4.47 2.18
C TYR A 53 -9.68 5.43 2.64
N VAL A 54 -10.51 5.06 3.63
CA VAL A 54 -11.55 5.97 4.16
C VAL A 54 -10.92 7.25 4.71
N ARG A 55 -9.79 7.13 5.43
CA ARG A 55 -9.09 8.31 5.96
C ARG A 55 -8.51 9.21 4.86
N ILE A 56 -7.97 8.60 3.82
CA ILE A 56 -7.45 9.32 2.65
C ILE A 56 -8.60 10.02 1.92
N GLU A 57 -9.71 9.34 1.70
CA GLU A 57 -10.92 9.89 1.06
C GLU A 57 -11.48 11.06 1.87
N ASP A 58 -11.58 10.93 3.20
CA ASP A 58 -12.03 12.01 4.09
C ASP A 58 -11.10 13.24 4.00
N ALA A 59 -9.78 13.03 3.97
CA ALA A 59 -8.81 14.12 3.87
C ALA A 59 -8.84 14.79 2.48
N MET A 60 -8.98 14.01 1.41
CA MET A 60 -9.12 14.52 0.04
C MET A 60 -10.42 15.32 -0.11
N ALA A 61 -11.54 14.83 0.44
CA ALA A 61 -12.82 15.53 0.42
C ALA A 61 -12.76 16.83 1.21
N ALA A 62 -12.17 16.83 2.41
CA ALA A 62 -11.94 18.05 3.17
C ALA A 62 -11.08 19.06 2.39
N TYR A 63 -10.02 18.58 1.75
CA TYR A 63 -9.14 19.42 0.93
C TYR A 63 -9.87 20.03 -0.27
N TRP A 64 -10.69 19.25 -0.98
CA TRP A 64 -11.52 19.71 -2.09
C TRP A 64 -12.48 20.82 -1.65
N GLU A 65 -13.12 20.66 -0.49
CA GLU A 65 -14.03 21.66 0.06
C GLU A 65 -13.33 22.95 0.49
N THR A 66 -12.12 22.87 1.04
CA THR A 66 -11.40 24.05 1.56
C THR A 66 -10.58 24.79 0.51
N ASN A 67 -10.03 24.07 -0.48
CA ASN A 67 -9.10 24.63 -1.47
C ASN A 67 -9.73 24.75 -2.86
N SER A 68 -10.96 24.24 -3.05
CA SER A 68 -11.68 24.27 -4.33
C SER A 68 -10.91 23.58 -5.47
N ARG A 69 -10.10 22.57 -5.14
CA ARG A 69 -9.30 21.77 -6.08
C ARG A 69 -8.84 20.46 -5.45
N LEU A 70 -8.42 19.50 -6.27
CA LEU A 70 -7.67 18.34 -5.82
C LEU A 70 -6.19 18.71 -5.59
N PRO A 71 -5.51 18.06 -4.64
CA PRO A 71 -4.08 18.25 -4.48
C PRO A 71 -3.32 17.52 -5.59
N CYS A 72 -2.14 18.02 -5.92
CA CYS A 72 -1.21 17.26 -6.76
C CYS A 72 -0.49 16.17 -5.97
N PRO A 73 -0.04 15.08 -6.62
CA PRO A 73 0.74 14.07 -5.92
C PRO A 73 2.04 14.68 -5.38
N ALA A 74 2.55 14.10 -4.30
CA ALA A 74 3.88 14.44 -3.78
C ALA A 74 4.94 13.57 -4.46
N ASP A 75 6.14 14.11 -4.60
CA ASP A 75 7.32 13.33 -4.99
C ASP A 75 8.01 12.76 -3.74
N ILE A 76 7.99 11.44 -3.57
CA ILE A 76 8.67 10.78 -2.44
C ILE A 76 10.20 10.80 -2.57
N THR A 77 10.74 11.06 -3.77
CA THR A 77 12.17 11.17 -4.05
C THR A 77 12.73 12.58 -3.90
N GLU A 78 11.90 13.54 -3.48
CA GLU A 78 12.31 14.91 -3.18
C GLU A 78 13.51 14.94 -2.20
N THR A 79 14.49 15.76 -2.55
CA THR A 79 15.75 15.94 -1.82
C THR A 79 15.62 16.95 -0.68
N VAL A 80 14.71 17.91 -0.80
CA VAL A 80 14.41 18.89 0.24
C VAL A 80 13.45 18.26 1.26
N VAL A 81 13.99 17.81 2.40
CA VAL A 81 13.24 17.11 3.46
C VAL A 81 11.96 17.82 3.91
N ALA A 82 11.97 19.16 3.92
CA ALA A 82 10.80 19.95 4.27
C ALA A 82 9.63 19.76 3.30
N ASN A 83 9.93 19.55 2.01
CA ASN A 83 8.96 19.43 0.93
C ASN A 83 8.41 18.01 0.79
N ILE A 84 9.14 16.98 1.23
CA ILE A 84 8.68 15.57 1.12
C ILE A 84 7.30 15.38 1.73
N GLY A 85 6.34 14.88 0.94
CA GLY A 85 4.94 14.72 1.34
C GLY A 85 4.07 15.96 1.14
N THR A 86 4.62 17.03 0.59
CA THR A 86 3.87 18.19 0.08
C THR A 86 3.57 17.93 -1.39
N GLU A 87 2.39 18.33 -1.85
CA GLU A 87 2.03 18.30 -3.26
C GLU A 87 3.05 19.05 -4.12
N GLU A 88 3.32 18.52 -5.31
CA GLU A 88 4.20 19.15 -6.28
C GLU A 88 3.34 19.82 -7.37
N ARG A 89 3.44 21.15 -7.45
CA ARG A 89 2.60 21.99 -8.31
C ARG A 89 3.46 22.82 -9.24
N ASP A 90 3.02 22.93 -10.48
CA ASP A 90 3.56 23.93 -11.39
C ASP A 90 3.32 25.34 -10.84
N ALA A 91 4.40 26.12 -10.73
CA ALA A 91 4.34 27.47 -10.17
C ALA A 91 3.61 28.48 -11.08
N GLY A 92 3.37 28.14 -12.34
CA GLY A 92 2.71 28.98 -13.32
C GLY A 92 1.19 28.86 -13.27
N ASP A 93 0.65 27.67 -13.54
CA ASP A 93 -0.80 27.46 -13.63
C ASP A 93 -1.40 26.65 -12.47
N GLY A 94 -0.58 26.16 -11.54
CA GLY A 94 -1.02 25.41 -10.38
C GLY A 94 -1.47 23.99 -10.68
N SER A 95 -1.32 23.52 -11.93
CA SER A 95 -1.48 22.12 -12.30
C SER A 95 -0.39 21.25 -11.68
N CYS A 96 -0.48 19.93 -11.83
CA CYS A 96 0.56 19.04 -11.32
C CYS A 96 1.75 19.07 -12.25
N ASP A 97 2.95 19.22 -11.69
CA ASP A 97 4.16 19.09 -12.49
C ASP A 97 4.21 17.66 -13.06
N ALA A 98 4.40 17.53 -14.37
CA ALA A 98 4.38 16.24 -15.06
C ALA A 98 5.69 15.45 -14.85
N ALA A 99 6.66 16.00 -14.13
CA ALA A 99 8.05 15.53 -14.16
C ALA A 99 8.44 14.47 -13.12
N PHE A 100 7.56 14.01 -12.23
CA PHE A 100 7.95 13.09 -11.17
C PHE A 100 7.28 11.71 -11.27
N ALA A 101 8.13 10.68 -11.33
CA ALA A 101 7.74 9.26 -11.42
C ALA A 101 7.30 8.67 -10.06
N ALA A 102 7.64 9.34 -8.96
CA ALA A 102 7.47 8.82 -7.61
C ALA A 102 6.24 9.42 -6.92
N GLN A 103 5.09 9.32 -7.60
CA GLN A 103 3.83 9.94 -7.20
C GLN A 103 3.21 9.22 -6.01
N VAL A 104 3.18 9.88 -4.86
CA VAL A 104 2.54 9.38 -3.64
C VAL A 104 1.52 10.36 -3.11
N ILE A 105 0.68 9.92 -2.18
CA ILE A 105 -0.25 10.80 -1.47
C ILE A 105 0.50 11.99 -0.86
N PRO A 106 0.02 13.23 -1.02
CA PRO A 106 0.64 14.42 -0.45
C PRO A 106 0.21 14.63 1.02
N TRP A 107 0.66 13.76 1.93
CA TRP A 107 0.15 13.70 3.30
C TRP A 107 0.31 15.00 4.10
N LYS A 108 1.39 15.76 3.91
CA LYS A 108 1.56 17.06 4.58
C LYS A 108 0.55 18.08 4.08
N THR A 109 0.32 18.12 2.76
CA THR A 109 -0.69 18.98 2.13
C THR A 109 -2.10 18.62 2.62
N LEU A 110 -2.37 17.34 2.84
CA LEU A 110 -3.63 16.85 3.38
C LEU A 110 -3.77 17.01 4.91
N GLY A 111 -2.74 17.54 5.59
CA GLY A 111 -2.75 17.66 7.06
C GLY A 111 -2.71 16.31 7.78
N MET A 112 -2.24 15.26 7.11
CA MET A 112 -2.14 13.90 7.62
C MET A 112 -0.72 13.61 8.14
N PRO A 113 -0.57 12.77 9.19
CA PRO A 113 0.73 12.27 9.59
C PRO A 113 1.27 11.28 8.55
N GLU A 114 2.59 11.25 8.34
CA GLU A 114 3.26 10.36 7.36
C GLU A 114 2.91 8.88 7.53
N VAL A 115 2.64 8.44 8.76
CA VAL A 115 2.23 7.04 8.99
C VAL A 115 0.94 6.66 8.24
N MET A 116 0.04 7.63 8.00
CA MET A 116 -1.19 7.42 7.22
C MET A 116 -0.98 7.54 5.71
N ALA A 117 0.22 7.92 5.27
CA ALA A 117 0.61 7.89 3.86
C ALA A 117 1.09 6.50 3.41
N ARG A 118 1.19 5.55 4.34
CA ARG A 118 1.69 4.20 4.11
C ARG A 118 0.59 3.17 4.33
N ASP A 119 0.59 2.13 3.53
CA ASP A 119 -0.32 1.01 3.60
C ASP A 119 0.01 0.04 4.75
N ALA A 120 -0.80 -1.02 4.89
CA ALA A 120 -0.67 -2.04 5.92
C ALA A 120 0.65 -2.86 5.84
N TRP A 121 1.42 -2.73 4.75
CA TRP A 121 2.71 -3.38 4.53
C TRP A 121 3.89 -2.40 4.66
N GLY A 122 3.61 -1.11 4.88
CA GLY A 122 4.60 -0.07 5.14
C GLY A 122 5.13 0.61 3.87
N ASN A 123 4.47 0.41 2.73
CA ASN A 123 4.77 1.09 1.48
C ASN A 123 3.89 2.33 1.32
N TYR A 124 4.40 3.38 0.68
CA TYR A 124 3.60 4.57 0.41
C TYR A 124 2.48 4.27 -0.57
N PHE A 125 1.29 4.81 -0.31
CA PHE A 125 0.19 4.79 -1.27
C PHE A 125 0.57 5.66 -2.48
N ALA A 126 0.41 5.12 -3.68
CA ALA A 126 0.46 5.91 -4.90
C ALA A 126 -0.86 6.67 -5.08
N TYR A 127 -0.78 7.87 -5.63
CA TYR A 127 -1.94 8.72 -5.91
C TYR A 127 -1.78 9.35 -7.28
N HIS A 128 -2.83 9.22 -8.09
CA HIS A 128 -2.84 9.64 -9.47
C HIS A 128 -4.06 10.49 -9.76
N VAL A 129 -3.82 11.61 -10.43
CA VAL A 129 -4.83 12.53 -10.97
C VAL A 129 -4.39 12.89 -12.38
N GLN A 130 -5.26 12.63 -13.37
CA GLN A 130 -4.91 12.84 -14.77
C GLN A 130 -5.34 14.23 -15.27
N ASN A 131 -6.47 14.74 -14.77
CA ASN A 131 -7.01 15.99 -15.27
C ASN A 131 -6.30 17.19 -14.63
N PRO A 132 -5.52 17.98 -15.39
CA PRO A 132 -4.91 19.19 -14.84
C PRO A 132 -5.96 20.21 -14.39
N ASP A 133 -7.16 20.22 -14.97
CA ASP A 133 -8.21 21.17 -14.58
C ASP A 133 -8.81 20.86 -13.20
N LEU A 134 -8.63 19.65 -12.67
CA LEU A 134 -9.04 19.30 -11.31
C LEU A 134 -8.07 19.79 -10.24
N THR A 135 -6.82 20.10 -10.61
CA THR A 135 -5.74 20.47 -9.68
C THR A 135 -5.34 21.94 -9.76
N LYS A 136 -5.86 22.67 -10.74
CA LYS A 136 -5.77 24.14 -10.80
C LYS A 136 -6.59 24.80 -9.70
N ASP A 137 -6.19 26.02 -9.33
CA ASP A 137 -6.95 26.81 -8.36
C ASP A 137 -8.37 27.10 -8.86
N LEU A 138 -9.35 27.06 -7.95
CA LEU A 138 -10.78 27.28 -8.24
C LEU A 138 -11.38 26.25 -9.24
N ALA A 139 -10.80 25.05 -9.35
CA ALA A 139 -11.35 23.95 -10.13
C ALA A 139 -12.84 23.72 -9.83
N LYS A 140 -13.22 23.68 -8.55
CA LYS A 140 -14.61 23.48 -8.10
C LYS A 140 -15.60 24.53 -8.64
N ASP A 141 -15.13 25.76 -8.85
CA ASP A 141 -15.97 26.88 -9.32
C ASP A 141 -16.01 26.97 -10.87
N THR A 142 -15.20 26.16 -11.54
CA THR A 142 -15.09 26.18 -13.01
C THR A 142 -16.24 25.39 -13.63
N ALA A 143 -17.17 26.10 -14.28
CA ALA A 143 -18.29 25.49 -14.98
C ALA A 143 -17.81 24.67 -16.18
N GLY A 144 -18.33 23.44 -16.33
CA GLY A 144 -18.07 22.60 -17.49
C GLY A 144 -16.68 21.95 -17.50
N LEU A 145 -16.18 21.58 -16.30
CA LEU A 145 -14.93 20.84 -16.12
C LEU A 145 -14.81 19.71 -17.15
N VAL A 146 -13.87 19.86 -18.09
CA VAL A 146 -13.63 18.86 -19.14
C VAL A 146 -12.81 17.76 -18.50
N THR A 147 -13.40 16.59 -18.28
CA THR A 147 -12.75 15.48 -17.58
C THR A 147 -11.96 14.61 -18.55
N THR A 148 -10.65 14.83 -18.68
CA THR A 148 -9.75 13.71 -18.99
C THR A 148 -9.67 12.85 -17.75
N ALA A 149 -10.28 11.68 -17.80
CA ALA A 149 -10.51 10.89 -16.61
C ALA A 149 -9.78 9.56 -16.64
N ILE A 150 -9.55 9.03 -15.45
CA ILE A 150 -8.88 7.76 -15.24
C ILE A 150 -9.89 6.63 -15.48
N THR A 151 -9.46 5.63 -16.23
CA THR A 151 -10.24 4.40 -16.41
C THR A 151 -9.77 3.34 -15.44
N VAL A 152 -10.70 2.73 -14.71
CA VAL A 152 -10.39 1.55 -13.88
C VAL A 152 -11.06 0.34 -14.48
N LYS A 153 -10.29 -0.72 -14.70
CA LYS A 153 -10.72 -2.00 -15.24
C LYS A 153 -10.68 -3.09 -14.18
N ASN A 154 -11.30 -4.24 -14.48
CA ASN A 154 -11.19 -5.42 -13.63
C ASN A 154 -9.83 -6.14 -13.75
N THR A 155 -9.20 -6.13 -14.94
CA THR A 155 -7.89 -6.73 -15.27
C THR A 155 -7.34 -6.05 -16.53
N TYR A 156 -6.05 -6.22 -16.83
CA TYR A 156 -5.35 -5.54 -17.91
C TYR A 156 -5.82 -5.98 -19.31
N ASN A 157 -5.78 -7.29 -19.60
CA ASN A 157 -5.93 -7.85 -20.95
C ASN A 157 -7.32 -8.44 -21.29
N GLY A 158 -8.35 -8.22 -20.46
CA GLY A 158 -9.64 -8.88 -20.69
C GLY A 158 -10.86 -8.33 -19.97
N ALA A 159 -10.81 -7.10 -19.45
CA ALA A 159 -11.83 -6.63 -18.53
C ALA A 159 -12.78 -5.56 -19.06
N ALA A 160 -14.01 -5.65 -18.57
CA ALA A 160 -14.94 -4.54 -18.55
C ALA A 160 -14.39 -3.37 -17.73
N ASN A 161 -14.68 -2.15 -18.18
CA ASN A 161 -14.46 -0.95 -17.38
C ASN A 161 -15.36 -1.01 -16.14
N ILE A 162 -14.77 -0.77 -14.97
CA ILE A 162 -15.48 -0.55 -13.72
C ILE A 162 -15.95 0.91 -13.66
N VAL A 163 -15.08 1.84 -14.04
CA VAL A 163 -15.35 3.28 -14.16
C VAL A 163 -14.48 3.85 -15.28
N THR A 164 -14.96 4.89 -15.96
CA THR A 164 -14.23 5.56 -17.07
C THR A 164 -14.01 7.05 -16.82
N ASP A 165 -14.58 7.57 -15.74
CA ASP A 165 -14.65 8.97 -15.38
C ASP A 165 -14.12 9.25 -13.97
N ALA A 166 -13.20 8.40 -13.47
CA ALA A 166 -12.59 8.61 -12.15
C ALA A 166 -11.71 9.86 -12.16
N TRP A 167 -11.87 10.68 -11.12
CA TRP A 167 -11.12 11.92 -10.94
C TRP A 167 -9.71 11.65 -10.41
N PHE A 168 -9.61 10.71 -9.48
CA PHE A 168 -8.34 10.21 -8.98
C PHE A 168 -8.40 8.73 -8.63
N VAL A 169 -7.21 8.11 -8.56
CA VAL A 169 -7.00 6.74 -8.07
C VAL A 169 -5.94 6.77 -6.97
N VAL A 170 -6.14 5.93 -5.95
CA VAL A 170 -5.14 5.66 -4.92
C VAL A 170 -4.84 4.17 -4.90
N VAL A 171 -3.57 3.81 -4.98
CA VAL A 171 -3.10 2.41 -5.07
C VAL A 171 -2.27 2.06 -3.84
N SER A 172 -2.56 0.92 -3.23
CA SER A 172 -1.63 0.16 -2.38
C SER A 172 -1.12 -1.01 -3.21
N TYR A 173 0.19 -1.17 -3.24
CA TYR A 173 0.86 -2.24 -3.97
C TYR A 173 0.87 -3.58 -3.21
N GLY A 174 -0.03 -3.72 -2.23
CA GLY A 174 -0.26 -4.96 -1.55
C GLY A 174 0.93 -5.54 -0.76
N PRO A 175 0.81 -6.81 -0.35
CA PRO A 175 1.86 -7.55 0.34
C PRO A 175 3.21 -7.63 -0.37
N ASN A 176 3.23 -7.71 -1.71
CA ASN A 176 4.49 -7.82 -2.45
C ASN A 176 5.17 -6.46 -2.65
N GLY A 177 4.41 -5.36 -2.63
CA GLY A 177 4.90 -3.99 -2.78
C GLY A 177 5.52 -3.71 -4.16
N ALA A 178 5.14 -4.43 -5.21
CA ALA A 178 5.78 -4.36 -6.51
C ALA A 178 5.79 -2.91 -7.04
N GLY A 179 6.98 -2.37 -7.30
CA GLY A 179 7.18 -0.99 -7.76
C GLY A 179 6.85 0.12 -6.75
N ALA A 180 6.40 -0.22 -5.55
CA ALA A 180 6.10 0.72 -4.48
C ALA A 180 7.35 1.39 -3.91
N TYR A 181 7.19 2.57 -3.30
CA TYR A 181 8.22 3.15 -2.46
C TYR A 181 8.04 2.73 -1.00
N ASN A 182 9.08 2.18 -0.39
CA ASN A 182 9.05 1.78 1.01
C ASN A 182 9.31 2.96 1.97
N ALA A 183 9.25 2.72 3.29
CA ALA A 183 9.55 3.72 4.31
C ALA A 183 10.95 4.37 4.21
N SER A 184 11.92 3.67 3.61
CA SER A 184 13.26 4.19 3.31
C SER A 184 13.32 5.00 2.00
N LYS A 185 12.17 5.24 1.36
CA LYS A 185 12.01 5.96 0.08
C LYS A 185 12.73 5.29 -1.07
N GLN A 186 12.93 3.97 -0.98
CA GLN A 186 13.49 3.16 -2.04
C GLN A 186 12.36 2.49 -2.79
N GLN A 187 12.42 2.56 -4.12
CA GLN A 187 11.50 1.82 -4.97
C GLN A 187 11.82 0.33 -4.91
N LEU A 188 10.78 -0.48 -4.69
CA LEU A 188 10.85 -1.93 -4.73
C LEU A 188 10.86 -2.41 -6.19
N ALA A 189 11.29 -3.65 -6.40
CA ALA A 189 11.33 -4.23 -7.74
C ALA A 189 9.92 -4.28 -8.34
N THR A 190 9.81 -3.96 -9.64
CA THR A 190 8.55 -4.07 -10.37
C THR A 190 8.21 -5.54 -10.66
N SER A 191 6.93 -5.82 -10.84
CA SER A 191 6.44 -7.14 -11.20
C SER A 191 6.46 -7.35 -12.71
N THR A 192 6.57 -8.60 -13.14
CA THR A 192 6.30 -8.98 -14.55
C THR A 192 4.84 -9.37 -14.77
N ASP A 193 4.02 -9.38 -13.72
CA ASP A 193 2.58 -9.58 -13.81
C ASP A 193 1.97 -8.36 -14.52
N PRO A 194 1.27 -8.52 -15.66
CA PRO A 194 0.72 -7.39 -16.40
C PRO A 194 -0.30 -6.57 -15.60
N ASP A 195 -1.04 -7.20 -14.69
CA ASP A 195 -2.02 -6.49 -13.88
C ASP A 195 -1.31 -5.59 -12.84
N GLU A 196 -0.20 -6.05 -12.24
CA GLU A 196 0.60 -5.21 -11.32
C GLU A 196 1.40 -4.14 -12.06
N ALA A 197 1.90 -4.46 -13.26
CA ALA A 197 2.60 -3.49 -14.08
C ALA A 197 1.69 -2.34 -14.53
N GLU A 198 0.42 -2.61 -14.81
CA GLU A 198 -0.57 -1.59 -15.15
C GLU A 198 -0.83 -0.62 -13.99
N ASN A 199 -0.82 -1.09 -12.75
CA ASN A 199 -1.00 -0.21 -11.59
C ASN A 199 0.22 0.66 -11.25
N LEU A 200 1.33 0.48 -11.98
CA LEU A 200 2.47 1.37 -11.96
C LEU A 200 2.41 2.43 -13.07
N ASP A 201 1.43 2.34 -13.99
CA ASP A 201 1.46 3.15 -15.21
C ASP A 201 1.45 4.65 -14.92
N SER A 202 2.18 5.36 -15.77
CA SER A 202 2.15 6.81 -15.94
C SER A 202 1.77 7.15 -17.38
N GLU A 203 1.01 6.28 -18.05
CA GLU A 203 0.62 6.43 -19.45
C GLU A 203 -0.58 7.38 -19.58
N THR A 204 -0.87 7.84 -20.79
CA THR A 204 -2.03 8.71 -21.05
C THR A 204 -2.82 8.18 -22.24
N PRO A 205 -4.12 7.86 -22.10
CA PRO A 205 -4.92 7.96 -20.88
C PRO A 205 -4.50 6.96 -19.80
N MET A 206 -4.58 7.34 -18.52
CA MET A 206 -4.22 6.48 -17.41
C MET A 206 -5.25 5.37 -17.24
N VAL A 207 -4.77 4.15 -17.09
CA VAL A 207 -5.62 2.97 -16.86
C VAL A 207 -5.09 2.22 -15.65
N PHE A 208 -6.00 1.84 -14.75
CA PHE A 208 -5.67 1.03 -13.58
C PHE A 208 -6.52 -0.23 -13.53
N VAL A 209 -6.06 -1.24 -12.81
CA VAL A 209 -6.79 -2.50 -12.63
C VAL A 209 -7.05 -2.76 -11.15
N LYS A 210 -8.30 -3.02 -10.81
CA LYS A 210 -8.72 -3.31 -9.42
C LYS A 210 -8.64 -4.80 -9.08
N GLY A 211 -8.46 -5.65 -10.07
CA GLY A 211 -8.42 -7.09 -9.93
C GLY A 211 -7.30 -7.69 -10.77
N GLY A 212 -6.94 -8.91 -10.38
CA GLY A 212 -5.92 -9.70 -11.06
C GLY A 212 -6.55 -10.82 -11.87
N THR A 213 -5.84 -11.23 -12.92
CA THR A 213 -6.14 -12.46 -13.64
C THR A 213 -6.15 -13.65 -12.66
N PRO A 214 -7.18 -14.52 -12.66
CA PRO A 214 -7.26 -15.62 -11.70
C PRO A 214 -6.00 -16.50 -11.69
N GLY A 215 -5.37 -16.63 -10.52
CA GLY A 215 -4.13 -17.39 -10.33
C GLY A 215 -2.83 -16.60 -10.56
N SER A 216 -2.93 -15.31 -10.87
CA SER A 216 -1.79 -14.40 -10.98
C SER A 216 -1.21 -14.02 -9.61
N LYS A 217 -0.14 -13.20 -9.59
CA LYS A 217 0.48 -12.73 -8.33
C LYS A 217 -0.08 -11.41 -7.83
N PHE A 218 -0.96 -10.80 -8.63
CA PHE A 218 -1.66 -9.56 -8.33
C PHE A 218 -2.23 -9.52 -6.91
N ASP A 219 -1.70 -8.60 -6.12
CA ASP A 219 -2.16 -8.33 -4.76
C ASP A 219 -2.37 -6.84 -4.47
N ASP A 220 -2.27 -5.99 -5.50
CA ASP A 220 -2.61 -4.58 -5.41
C ASP A 220 -4.06 -4.37 -5.01
N ILE A 221 -4.27 -3.26 -4.29
CA ILE A 221 -5.57 -2.79 -3.86
C ILE A 221 -5.66 -1.34 -4.30
N LEU A 222 -6.80 -0.94 -4.85
CA LEU A 222 -7.03 0.46 -5.17
C LEU A 222 -8.43 0.91 -4.79
N THR A 223 -8.53 2.21 -4.51
CA THR A 223 -9.77 2.97 -4.48
C THR A 223 -9.71 4.08 -5.52
N TYR A 224 -10.88 4.56 -5.90
CA TYR A 224 -11.02 5.66 -6.85
C TYR A 224 -12.19 6.52 -6.43
N TRP A 225 -12.14 7.80 -6.77
CA TRP A 225 -13.24 8.72 -6.53
C TRP A 225 -13.85 9.21 -7.84
N GLN A 226 -15.18 9.22 -7.84
CA GLN A 226 -16.03 9.80 -8.88
C GLN A 226 -17.14 10.60 -8.14
N PRO A 227 -17.48 11.82 -8.59
CA PRO A 227 -18.55 12.64 -8.00
C PRO A 227 -19.94 12.00 -8.08
#